data_AF-A0A7C7V0K9-F1
#
_entry.id   AF-A0A7C7V0K9-F1
#
_cell.length_a   1.000
_cell.length_b   1.000
_cell.length_c   1.000
_cell.angle_alpha   90.00
_cell.angle_beta   90.00
_cell.angle_gamma   90.00
#
_symmetry.space_group_name_H-M   'P 1'
#
loop_
_entity.id
_entity.type
_entity.pdbx_description
1 polymer ?
#
loop_
_entity_poly.entity_id
_entity_poly.type
_entity_poly.pdbx_seq_one_letter_code
_entity_poly.pdbx_strand_id
1 'polypeptide(L)' 'AAVAAGVTDDLKDRISAVDLVRAAVGELGGKGGGGRPDFAQGGGADPSNADAAIAAAQTVLKGA' A
#
# COMPACT_ATOMS: atom_id res chain seq x y z
N ALA A 1 -0.76 -6.44 12.13
CA ALA A 1 0.19 -5.71 11.26
C ALA A 1 -0.48 -4.44 10.73
N ALA A 2 0.28 -3.39 10.51
CA ALA A 2 -0.21 -2.15 9.91
C ALA A 2 0.75 -1.72 8.79
N VAL A 3 0.21 -1.09 7.76
CA VAL A 3 0.96 -0.54 6.63
C VAL A 3 0.39 0.83 6.29
N ALA A 4 1.28 1.76 5.95
CA ALA A 4 0.93 3.06 5.42
C ALA A 4 1.83 3.37 4.22
N ALA A 5 1.30 4.12 3.27
CA ALA A 5 2.06 4.62 2.14
C ALA A 5 1.85 6.13 2.04
N GLY A 6 2.94 6.85 1.78
CA GLY A 6 2.93 8.26 1.44
C GLY A 6 3.51 8.44 0.03
N VAL A 7 2.90 9.35 -0.73
CA VAL A 7 3.37 9.77 -2.04
C VAL A 7 3.56 11.28 -2.00
N THR A 8 4.70 11.76 -2.51
CA THR A 8 5.01 13.19 -2.54
C THR A 8 4.11 13.92 -3.54
N ASP A 9 3.95 15.23 -3.35
CA ASP A 9 3.04 16.05 -4.16
C ASP A 9 3.36 16.03 -5.66
N ASP A 10 4.63 15.90 -6.03
CA ASP A 10 5.10 15.80 -7.41
C ASP A 10 4.80 14.44 -8.08
N LEU A 11 4.42 13.44 -7.30
CA LEU A 11 4.18 12.07 -7.77
C LEU A 11 2.72 11.60 -7.60
N LYS A 12 1.93 12.23 -6.74
CA LYS A 12 0.58 11.75 -6.35
C LYS A 12 -0.46 11.75 -7.49
N ASP A 13 -0.20 12.46 -8.58
CA ASP A 13 -1.04 12.45 -9.78
C ASP A 13 -0.77 11.23 -10.68
N ARG A 14 0.34 10.52 -10.45
CA ARG A 14 0.75 9.33 -11.20
C ARG A 14 0.73 8.06 -10.34
N ILE A 15 1.04 8.21 -9.05
CA ILE A 15 1.13 7.11 -8.09
C ILE A 15 0.09 7.35 -7.00
N SER A 16 -0.79 6.36 -6.81
CA SER A 16 -1.84 6.39 -5.80
C SER A 16 -1.39 5.69 -4.52
N ALA A 17 -1.28 6.43 -3.41
CA ALA A 17 -1.00 5.84 -2.10
C ALA A 17 -2.04 4.77 -1.71
N VAL A 18 -3.30 4.96 -2.13
CA VAL A 18 -4.40 4.02 -1.86
C VAL A 18 -4.16 2.68 -2.55
N ASP A 19 -3.68 2.69 -3.79
CA ASP A 19 -3.45 1.45 -4.55
C ASP A 19 -2.25 0.67 -4.00
N LEU A 20 -1.19 1.38 -3.57
CA LEU A 20 -0.04 0.79 -2.87
C LEU A 20 -0.49 0.06 -1.59
N VAL A 21 -1.31 0.72 -0.76
CA VAL A 21 -1.80 0.13 0.49
C VAL A 21 -2.73 -1.05 0.23
N ARG A 22 -3.64 -0.95 -0.74
CA ARG A 22 -4.56 -2.06 -1.06
C ARG A 22 -3.82 -3.32 -1.51
N ALA A 23 -2.76 -3.17 -2.30
CA ALA A 23 -1.90 -4.29 -2.67
C ALA A 23 -1.20 -4.91 -1.45
N ALA A 24 -0.64 -4.07 -0.56
CA ALA A 24 0.07 -4.53 0.63
C ALA A 24 -0.85 -5.19 1.69
N VAL A 25 -2.06 -4.68 1.89
CA VAL A 25 -2.97 -5.16 2.94
C VAL A 25 -3.44 -6.59 2.69
N GLY A 26 -3.58 -7.00 1.43
CA GLY A 26 -3.95 -8.38 1.07
C GLY A 26 -2.95 -9.40 1.63
N GLU A 27 -1.66 -9.11 1.48
CA GLU A 27 -0.56 -9.97 1.95
C GLU A 27 -0.49 -10.06 3.48
N LEU A 28 -0.87 -9.00 4.17
CA LEU A 28 -0.95 -8.96 5.64
C LEU A 28 -2.19 -9.68 6.20
N GLY A 29 -3.01 -10.32 5.36
CA GLY A 29 -4.26 -10.97 5.74
C GLY A 29 -5.36 -9.98 6.15
N GLY A 30 -5.25 -8.73 5.70
CA GLY A 30 -6.25 -7.69 5.90
C GLY A 30 -7.25 -7.59 4.76
N LYS A 31 -8.22 -6.69 4.91
CA LYS A 31 -9.19 -6.36 3.85
C LYS A 31 -9.29 -4.86 3.72
N GLY A 32 -9.01 -4.35 2.52
CA GLY A 32 -9.16 -2.93 2.20
C GLY A 32 -7.96 -2.08 2.64
N GLY A 33 -8.21 -0.80 2.88
CA GLY A 33 -7.17 0.22 3.00
C GLY A 33 -7.65 1.48 2.28
N GLY A 34 -7.38 2.64 2.89
CA GLY A 34 -7.99 3.89 2.45
C GLY A 34 -7.22 5.11 2.92
N GLY A 35 -7.58 6.24 2.32
CA GLY A 35 -6.93 7.52 2.54
C GLY A 35 -7.14 8.43 1.34
N ARG A 36 -6.14 9.26 1.09
CA ARG A 36 -6.05 10.21 -0.01
C ARG A 36 -4.95 9.79 -1.00
N PRO A 37 -4.86 10.41 -2.20
CA PRO A 37 -3.81 10.09 -3.16
C PRO A 37 -2.38 10.26 -2.61
N ASP A 38 -2.18 11.23 -1.71
CA ASP A 38 -0.90 11.54 -1.06
C ASP A 38 -0.58 10.62 0.14
N PHE A 39 -1.59 10.04 0.77
CA PHE A 39 -1.40 9.23 1.97
C PHE A 39 -2.54 8.24 2.20
N ALA A 40 -2.20 6.97 2.42
CA ALA A 40 -3.16 5.94 2.77
C ALA A 40 -2.63 4.99 3.85
N GLN A 41 -3.55 4.29 4.50
CA GLN A 41 -3.23 3.31 5.53
C GLN A 41 -4.20 2.14 5.55
N GLY A 42 -3.74 1.03 6.11
CA GLY A 42 -4.51 -0.19 6.31
C GLY A 42 -3.80 -1.17 7.24
N GLY A 43 -4.38 -2.35 7.42
CA GLY A 43 -3.82 -3.36 8.29
C GLY A 43 -4.44 -4.73 8.12
N GLY A 44 -3.76 -5.72 8.68
CA GLY A 44 -4.13 -7.14 8.61
C GLY A 44 -3.63 -7.92 9.82
N ALA A 45 -4.07 -9.16 9.94
CA ALA A 45 -3.80 -10.01 11.11
C ALA A 45 -2.36 -10.56 11.16
N ASP A 46 -1.67 -10.64 10.02
CA ASP A 46 -0.40 -11.36 9.91
C ASP A 46 0.79 -10.41 9.64
N PRO A 47 1.66 -10.15 10.64
CA PRO A 47 2.88 -9.36 10.45
C PRO A 47 4.03 -10.13 9.79
N SER A 48 3.94 -11.46 9.68
CA SER A 48 5.04 -12.27 9.13
C SER A 48 5.21 -12.11 7.62
N ASN A 49 4.17 -11.67 6.91
CA ASN A 49 4.19 -11.42 5.46
C ASN A 49 4.58 -9.97 5.08
N ALA A 50 5.34 -9.27 5.92
CA ALA A 50 5.74 -7.89 5.63
C ALA A 50 6.54 -7.76 4.31
N ASP A 51 7.42 -8.71 4.03
CA ASP A 51 8.21 -8.71 2.78
C ASP A 51 7.33 -8.88 1.53
N ALA A 52 6.34 -9.78 1.61
CA ALA A 52 5.35 -9.97 0.54
C ALA A 52 4.51 -8.70 0.33
N ALA A 53 4.11 -8.03 1.42
CA ALA A 53 3.37 -6.77 1.36
C ALA A 53 4.17 -5.65 0.67
N ILE A 54 5.49 -5.56 0.93
CA ILE A 54 6.39 -4.61 0.24
C ILE A 54 6.52 -4.98 -1.24
N ALA A 55 6.69 -6.26 -1.56
CA ALA A 55 6.80 -6.73 -2.95
C ALA A 55 5.51 -6.47 -3.77
N ALA A 56 4.34 -6.61 -3.14
CA ALA A 56 3.06 -6.27 -3.74
C ALA A 56 2.98 -4.77 -4.10
N ALA A 57 3.38 -3.89 -3.18
CA ALA A 57 3.44 -2.45 -3.45
C ALA A 57 4.45 -2.09 -4.57
N GLN A 58 5.61 -2.75 -4.61
CA GLN A 58 6.59 -2.57 -5.70
C GLN A 58 6.03 -2.99 -7.07
N THR A 59 5.18 -4.01 -7.11
CA THR A 59 4.55 -4.46 -8.36
C THR A 59 3.62 -3.40 -8.93
N VAL A 60 2.87 -2.69 -8.07
CA VAL A 60 2.04 -1.54 -8.49
C VAL A 60 2.91 -0.44 -9.13
N LEU A 61 4.06 -0.14 -8.54
CA LEU A 61 4.98 0.90 -9.06
C LEU A 61 5.58 0.56 -10.44
N LYS A 62 5.71 -0.73 -10.79
CA LYS A 62 6.24 -1.13 -12.11
C LYS A 62 5.26 -0.88 -13.26
N GLY A 63 3.98 -0.67 -12.96
CA GLY A 63 2.93 -0.38 -13.95
C GLY A 63 2.48 1.08 -13.99
N ALA A 64 3.08 1.96 -13.19
CA ALA A 64 2.72 3.37 -13.02
C ALA A 64 3.63 4.35 -13.80
#